data_AF-A0A3A0U6T6-F1
#
_entry.id   AF-A0A3A0U6T6-F1
#
_cell.length_a   1.000
_cell.length_b   1.000
_cell.length_c   1.000
_cell.angle_alpha   90.00
_cell.angle_beta   90.00
_cell.angle_gamma   90.00
#
_symmetry.space_group_name_H-M   'P 1'
#
loop_
_entity.id
_entity.type
_entity.pdbx_description
1 polymer ?
#
loop_
_entity_poly.entity_id
_entity_poly.type
_entity_poly.pdbx_seq_one_letter_code
_entity_poly.pdbx_strand_id
1 'polypeptide(L)'
;ILDNEISAKLIIIDELSMVDTWLFHQFLSAVPIDAQIILVGDEDQLPSVGPGQVFKDLIDSKVIPRVNLTEVYRQQDGSSIIELAHRMKLGEPIDITHRFHDRNFINCNTDQIPPVVERVVSRAVNKGYDMSDIQVLAPMYKG
;
A
#
# COMPACT_ATOMS: atom_id res chain seq x y z
N ILE A 1 2.49 13.68 -33.03
CA ILE A 1 3.30 14.32 -31.98
C ILE A 1 2.29 14.63 -30.88
N LEU A 2 2.39 13.94 -29.74
CA LEU A 2 1.45 14.17 -28.64
C LEU A 2 1.77 15.53 -28.02
N ASP A 3 0.80 16.44 -27.96
CA ASP A 3 0.97 17.82 -27.45
C ASP A 3 1.29 17.89 -25.93
N ASN A 4 1.48 16.74 -25.26
CA ASN A 4 1.68 16.62 -23.82
C ASN A 4 2.89 15.74 -23.48
N GLU A 5 4.02 15.93 -24.16
CA GLU A 5 5.26 15.24 -23.80
C GLU A 5 5.79 15.73 -22.45
N ILE A 6 6.20 14.79 -21.58
CA ILE A 6 6.75 15.10 -20.26
C ILE A 6 8.13 15.73 -20.45
N SER A 7 8.36 16.92 -19.89
CA SER A 7 9.67 17.56 -19.92
C SER A 7 10.55 17.07 -18.76
N ALA A 8 11.05 15.84 -18.86
CA ALA A 8 11.94 15.24 -17.84
C ALA A 8 12.91 14.23 -18.46
N LYS A 9 14.13 14.18 -17.93
CA LYS A 9 15.16 13.18 -18.30
C LYS A 9 15.25 11.99 -17.35
N LEU A 10 14.73 12.15 -16.13
CA LEU A 10 14.61 11.08 -15.15
C LEU A 10 13.19 11.13 -14.59
N ILE A 11 12.50 10.00 -14.64
CA ILE A 11 11.14 9.86 -14.15
C ILE A 11 11.15 8.73 -13.14
N ILE A 12 10.64 8.99 -11.93
CA ILE A 12 10.50 8.00 -10.87
C ILE A 12 9.00 7.85 -10.62
N ILE A 13 8.52 6.62 -10.71
CA ILE A 13 7.13 6.28 -10.43
C ILE A 13 7.12 5.41 -9.19
N ASP A 14 6.40 5.84 -8.16
CA ASP A 14 6.14 5.06 -6.97
C ASP A 14 4.75 4.42 -7.03
N GLU A 15 4.53 3.37 -6.24
CA GLU A 15 3.26 2.62 -6.16
C GLU A 15 2.78 2.04 -7.51
N LEU A 16 3.71 1.59 -8.36
CA LEU A 16 3.36 1.04 -9.68
C LEU A 16 2.47 -0.23 -9.60
N SER A 17 2.45 -0.93 -8.46
CA SER A 17 1.57 -2.09 -8.22
C SER A 17 0.10 -1.79 -8.45
N MET A 18 -0.32 -0.53 -8.25
CA MET A 18 -1.71 -0.09 -8.43
C MET A 18 -2.03 0.43 -9.84
N VAL A 19 -1.04 0.53 -10.74
CA VAL A 19 -1.20 1.13 -12.08
C VAL A 19 -1.72 0.10 -13.08
N ASP A 20 -2.81 0.44 -13.77
CA ASP A 20 -3.38 -0.39 -14.83
C ASP A 20 -2.67 -0.23 -16.19
N THR A 21 -2.96 -1.15 -17.11
CA THR A 21 -2.35 -1.17 -18.45
C THR A 21 -2.64 0.08 -19.26
N TRP A 22 -3.83 0.67 -19.12
CA TRP A 22 -4.23 1.82 -19.92
C TRP A 22 -3.50 3.08 -19.46
N LEU A 23 -3.45 3.31 -18.15
CA LEU A 23 -2.71 4.41 -17.55
C LEU A 23 -1.22 4.29 -17.85
N PHE A 24 -0.65 3.10 -17.74
CA PHE A 24 0.77 2.89 -18.06
C PHE A 24 1.07 3.12 -19.54
N HIS A 25 0.19 2.70 -20.45
CA HIS A 25 0.30 2.98 -21.88
C HIS A 25 0.26 4.50 -22.17
N GLN A 26 -0.68 5.22 -21.55
CA GLN A 26 -0.74 6.68 -21.69
C GLN A 26 0.51 7.36 -21.16
N PHE A 27 1.00 6.91 -20.01
CA PHE A 27 2.25 7.39 -19.44
C PHE A 27 3.40 7.19 -20.43
N LEU A 28 3.65 5.96 -20.90
CA LEU A 28 4.73 5.67 -21.85
C LEU A 28 4.61 6.47 -23.15
N SER A 29 3.40 6.76 -23.61
CA SER A 29 3.17 7.58 -24.80
C SER A 29 3.61 9.04 -24.63
N ALA A 30 3.67 9.54 -23.39
CA ALA A 30 4.10 10.89 -23.04
C ALA A 30 5.56 10.97 -22.58
N VAL A 31 6.26 9.84 -22.43
CA VAL A 31 7.65 9.80 -21.98
C VAL A 31 8.60 10.07 -23.16
N PRO A 32 9.55 11.02 -23.02
CA PRO A 32 10.60 11.23 -24.02
C PRO A 32 11.45 9.98 -24.23
N ILE A 33 11.89 9.76 -25.47
CA ILE A 33 12.70 8.59 -25.84
C ILE A 33 14.06 8.54 -25.12
N ASP A 34 14.58 9.70 -24.71
CA ASP A 34 15.86 9.86 -24.00
C ASP A 34 15.71 9.92 -22.47
N ALA A 35 14.50 9.73 -21.95
CA ALA A 35 14.25 9.72 -20.51
C ALA A 35 14.59 8.36 -19.87
N GLN A 36 15.22 8.40 -18.70
CA GLN A 36 15.40 7.24 -17.84
C GLN A 36 14.18 7.09 -16.92
N ILE A 37 13.67 5.87 -16.78
CA ILE A 37 12.53 5.56 -15.92
C ILE A 37 12.98 4.65 -14.77
N ILE A 38 12.60 5.01 -13.54
CA ILE A 38 12.74 4.17 -12.35
C ILE A 38 11.32 3.83 -11.88
N LEU A 39 11.05 2.53 -11.77
CA LEU A 39 9.77 2.01 -11.35
C LEU A 39 9.92 1.42 -9.95
N VAL A 40 9.12 1.94 -9.03
CA VAL A 40 9.07 1.54 -7.62
C VAL A 40 7.66 1.07 -7.30
N GLY A 41 7.57 -0.02 -6.54
CA GLY A 41 6.31 -0.62 -6.14
C GLY A 41 6.55 -1.86 -5.31
N ASP A 42 5.48 -2.37 -4.73
CA ASP A 42 5.48 -3.59 -3.92
C ASP A 42 4.72 -4.70 -4.66
N GLU A 43 5.38 -5.83 -4.93
CA GLU A 43 4.76 -6.95 -5.65
C GLU A 43 3.71 -7.71 -4.81
N ASP A 44 3.71 -7.52 -3.50
CA ASP A 44 2.80 -8.17 -2.56
C ASP A 44 1.62 -7.27 -2.15
N GLN A 45 1.57 -6.03 -2.65
CA GLN A 45 0.43 -5.13 -2.48
C GLN A 45 -0.75 -5.51 -3.38
N LEU A 46 -1.88 -4.83 -3.17
CA LEU A 46 -3.07 -5.00 -4.00
C LEU A 46 -2.76 -4.68 -5.47
N PRO A 47 -3.22 -5.50 -6.42
CA PRO A 47 -3.10 -5.20 -7.84
C PRO A 47 -3.96 -3.98 -8.19
N SER A 48 -3.74 -3.43 -9.38
CA SER A 48 -4.61 -2.39 -9.91
C SER A 48 -6.08 -2.79 -9.90
N VAL A 49 -6.96 -1.82 -9.63
CA VAL A 49 -8.41 -1.96 -9.78
C VAL A 49 -8.80 -2.07 -11.26
N GLY A 50 -8.03 -1.42 -12.14
CA GLY A 50 -8.19 -1.49 -13.58
C GLY A 50 -7.67 -2.80 -14.18
N PRO A 51 -7.89 -3.03 -15.49
CA PRO A 51 -7.44 -4.25 -16.15
C PRO A 51 -5.90 -4.31 -16.27
N GLY A 52 -5.36 -5.49 -15.97
CA GLY A 52 -3.94 -5.82 -16.15
C GLY A 52 -3.11 -5.65 -14.87
N GLN A 53 -1.95 -6.30 -14.83
CA GLN A 53 -1.01 -6.25 -13.71
C GLN A 53 0.38 -5.84 -14.20
N VAL A 54 0.47 -4.62 -14.74
CA VAL A 54 1.66 -4.10 -15.41
C VAL A 54 2.93 -4.35 -14.60
N PHE A 55 2.95 -3.95 -13.32
CA PHE A 55 4.15 -4.10 -12.51
C PHE A 55 4.57 -5.57 -12.35
N LYS A 56 3.61 -6.47 -12.16
CA LYS A 56 3.89 -7.91 -12.05
C LYS A 56 4.41 -8.47 -13.37
N ASP A 57 3.77 -8.12 -14.48
CA ASP A 57 4.18 -8.54 -15.83
C ASP A 57 5.61 -8.06 -16.16
N LEU A 58 5.97 -6.84 -15.77
CA LEU A 58 7.33 -6.30 -15.92
C LEU A 58 8.34 -7.08 -15.08
N ILE A 59 8.01 -7.39 -13.82
CA ILE A 59 8.85 -8.20 -12.92
C ILE A 59 9.07 -9.62 -13.47
N ASP A 60 8.01 -10.25 -13.97
CA ASP A 60 8.02 -11.64 -14.45
C ASP A 60 8.68 -11.78 -15.83
N SER A 61 8.71 -10.71 -16.63
CA SER A 61 9.38 -10.68 -17.93
C SER A 61 10.89 -10.97 -17.85
N LYS A 62 11.52 -10.64 -16.71
CA LYS A 62 12.98 -10.74 -16.47
C LYS A 62 13.85 -9.98 -17.48
N VAL A 63 13.27 -9.11 -18.31
CA VAL A 63 14.02 -8.32 -19.30
C VAL A 63 14.48 -6.97 -18.75
N ILE A 64 13.85 -6.49 -17.67
CA ILE A 64 14.14 -5.20 -17.05
C ILE A 64 15.04 -5.43 -15.83
N PRO A 65 16.14 -4.66 -15.68
CA PRO A 65 16.95 -4.69 -14.47
C PRO A 65 16.11 -4.37 -13.24
N ARG A 66 16.17 -5.21 -12.21
CA ARG A 66 15.42 -5.02 -10.97
C ARG A 66 16.30 -5.18 -9.74
N VAL A 67 15.94 -4.47 -8.69
CA VAL A 67 16.52 -4.60 -7.36
C VAL A 67 15.37 -4.88 -6.40
N ASN A 68 15.48 -5.97 -5.63
CA ASN A 68 14.52 -6.28 -4.57
C ASN A 68 15.11 -5.83 -3.24
N LEU A 69 14.37 -5.00 -2.50
CA LEU A 69 14.78 -4.53 -1.17
C LEU A 69 14.25 -5.51 -0.13
N THR A 70 15.15 -6.25 0.54
CA THR A 70 14.79 -7.27 1.54
C THR A 70 14.88 -6.77 2.98
N GLU A 71 15.59 -5.68 3.22
CA GLU A 71 15.85 -5.16 4.56
C GLU A 71 14.78 -4.13 4.98
N VAL A 72 14.12 -4.38 6.10
CA VAL A 72 13.09 -3.50 6.67
C VAL A 72 13.73 -2.55 7.69
N TYR A 73 13.83 -1.26 7.33
CA TYR A 73 14.44 -0.22 8.16
C TYR A 73 13.46 0.63 8.98
N ARG A 74 12.15 0.32 8.99
CA ARG A 74 11.11 1.09 9.73
C ARG A 74 11.20 0.94 11.27
N GLN A 75 12.40 0.64 11.79
CA GLN A 75 12.71 0.15 13.12
C GLN A 75 12.28 1.12 14.22
N GLN A 76 11.22 0.75 14.94
CA GLN A 76 11.24 0.74 16.40
C GLN A 76 11.31 -0.73 16.80
N ASP A 77 12.38 -1.13 17.50
CA ASP A 77 12.52 -2.50 18.01
C ASP A 77 11.22 -2.93 18.72
N GLY A 78 10.55 -3.97 18.21
CA GLY A 78 9.38 -4.58 18.84
C GLY A 78 7.98 -4.14 18.35
N SER A 79 7.83 -3.56 17.16
CA SER A 79 6.48 -3.34 16.60
C SER A 79 5.78 -4.66 16.25
N SER A 80 4.63 -4.90 16.90
CA SER A 80 3.83 -6.09 16.65
C SER A 80 3.15 -6.07 15.27
N ILE A 81 2.94 -4.90 14.70
CA ILE A 81 2.31 -4.73 13.37
C ILE A 81 3.21 -5.30 12.27
N ILE A 82 4.52 -5.08 12.35
CA ILE A 82 5.48 -5.59 11.35
C ILE A 82 5.54 -7.12 11.40
N GLU A 83 5.63 -7.68 12.62
CA GLU A 83 5.60 -9.13 12.82
C GLU A 83 4.32 -9.76 12.26
N LEU A 84 3.16 -9.11 12.46
CA LEU A 84 1.89 -9.54 11.89
C LEU A 84 1.95 -9.61 10.37
N ALA A 85 2.40 -8.53 9.72
CA ALA A 85 2.45 -8.44 8.26
C ALA A 85 3.38 -9.53 7.67
N HIS A 86 4.54 -9.75 8.28
CA HIS A 86 5.49 -10.77 7.83
C HIS A 86 4.90 -12.19 7.94
N ARG A 87 4.34 -12.53 9.09
CA ARG A 87 3.72 -13.84 9.30
C ARG A 87 2.50 -14.05 8.39
N MET A 88 1.69 -13.02 8.15
CA MET A 88 0.57 -13.07 7.19
C MET A 88 1.07 -13.34 5.76
N LYS A 89 2.15 -12.67 5.33
CA LYS A 89 2.78 -12.89 4.03
C LYS A 89 3.30 -14.33 3.87
N LEU A 90 3.84 -14.93 4.94
CA LEU A 90 4.34 -16.30 4.93
C LEU A 90 3.25 -17.37 5.18
N GLY A 91 2.00 -16.97 5.46
CA GLY A 91 0.92 -17.89 5.78
C GLY A 91 1.09 -18.61 7.13
N GLU A 92 1.84 -18.02 8.07
CA GLU A 92 2.07 -18.59 9.39
C GLU A 92 0.88 -18.32 10.34
N PRO A 93 0.60 -19.19 11.32
CA PRO A 93 -0.47 -18.99 12.30
C PRO A 93 -0.17 -17.82 13.25
N ILE A 94 -1.18 -17.01 13.54
CA ILE A 94 -1.06 -15.80 14.38
C ILE A 94 -2.29 -15.64 15.26
N ASP A 95 -2.07 -15.36 16.55
CA ASP A 95 -3.11 -14.90 17.45
C ASP A 95 -3.27 -13.36 17.35
N ILE A 96 -4.37 -12.94 16.72
CA ILE A 96 -4.70 -11.52 16.57
C ILE A 96 -5.34 -10.92 17.83
N THR A 97 -5.77 -11.75 18.78
CA THR A 97 -6.51 -11.30 19.98
C THR A 97 -5.60 -10.75 21.08
N HIS A 98 -4.32 -11.10 21.03
CA HIS A 98 -3.33 -10.59 21.98
C HIS A 98 -3.15 -9.07 21.83
N ARG A 99 -3.11 -8.37 22.98
CA ARG A 99 -2.94 -6.91 23.03
C ARG A 99 -1.47 -6.53 23.05
N PHE A 100 -1.10 -5.62 22.17
CA PHE A 100 0.21 -4.97 22.13
C PHE A 100 0.04 -3.46 22.33
N HIS A 101 1.15 -2.75 22.51
CA HIS A 101 1.14 -1.29 22.68
C HIS A 101 0.70 -0.56 21.40
N ASP A 102 1.01 -1.13 20.24
CA ASP A 102 0.73 -0.61 18.90
C ASP A 102 -0.42 -1.32 18.18
N ARG A 103 -0.94 -2.44 18.73
CA ARG A 103 -2.01 -3.24 18.11
C ARG A 103 -3.01 -3.77 19.12
N ASN A 104 -4.29 -3.63 18.81
CA ASN A 104 -5.36 -4.20 19.62
C ASN A 104 -6.52 -4.68 18.73
N PHE A 105 -7.00 -5.90 18.99
CA PHE A 105 -8.19 -6.44 18.35
C PHE A 105 -9.39 -6.29 19.28
N ILE A 106 -10.48 -5.70 18.76
CA ILE A 106 -11.72 -5.50 19.51
C ILE A 106 -12.79 -6.38 18.88
N ASN A 107 -13.11 -7.50 19.54
CA ASN A 107 -14.16 -8.38 19.08
C ASN A 107 -15.53 -7.67 19.16
N CYS A 108 -16.25 -7.61 18.05
CA CYS A 108 -17.57 -6.99 17.96
C CYS A 108 -18.37 -7.58 16.79
N ASN A 109 -19.70 -7.54 16.90
CA ASN A 109 -20.61 -7.92 15.84
C ASN A 109 -20.84 -6.74 14.87
N THR A 110 -21.40 -7.00 13.69
CA THR A 110 -21.62 -5.99 12.63
C THR A 110 -22.39 -4.76 13.13
N ASP A 111 -23.43 -4.96 13.93
CA ASP A 111 -24.25 -3.90 14.53
C ASP A 111 -23.48 -3.05 15.55
N GLN A 112 -22.39 -3.60 16.11
CA GLN A 112 -21.56 -2.95 17.10
C GLN A 112 -20.36 -2.20 16.48
N ILE A 113 -20.07 -2.38 15.18
CA ILE A 113 -18.92 -1.73 14.54
C ILE A 113 -19.01 -0.19 14.63
N PRO A 114 -20.11 0.47 14.23
CA PRO A 114 -20.18 1.94 14.30
C PRO A 114 -19.91 2.51 15.71
N PRO A 115 -20.58 2.05 16.79
CA PRO A 115 -20.32 2.60 18.13
C PRO A 115 -18.94 2.22 18.69
N VAL A 116 -18.34 1.11 18.24
CA VAL A 116 -16.96 0.76 18.63
C VAL A 116 -15.96 1.69 17.98
N VAL A 117 -16.09 1.95 16.67
CA VAL A 117 -15.21 2.88 15.94
C VAL A 117 -15.31 4.28 16.52
N GLU A 118 -16.52 4.79 16.75
CA GLU A 118 -16.73 6.09 17.39
C GLU A 118 -16.00 6.18 18.73
N ARG A 119 -16.14 5.15 19.59
CA ARG A 119 -15.44 5.10 20.88
C ARG A 119 -13.92 5.09 20.75
N VAL A 120 -13.37 4.39 19.75
CA VAL A 120 -11.91 4.34 19.51
C VAL A 120 -11.41 5.72 19.06
N VAL A 121 -12.10 6.34 18.10
CA VAL A 121 -11.76 7.68 17.59
C VAL A 121 -11.85 8.72 18.70
N SER A 122 -12.96 8.77 19.45
CA SER A 122 -13.12 9.71 20.57
C SER A 122 -12.03 9.53 21.64
N ARG A 123 -11.60 8.29 21.91
CA ARG A 123 -10.49 8.03 22.84
C ARG A 123 -9.16 8.54 22.32
N ALA A 124 -8.89 8.45 21.02
CA ALA A 124 -7.69 9.00 20.41
C ALA A 124 -7.70 10.54 20.47
N VAL A 125 -8.80 11.17 20.10
CA VAL A 125 -8.96 12.64 20.20
C VAL A 125 -8.79 13.11 21.66
N ASN A 126 -9.39 12.42 22.62
CA ASN A 126 -9.22 12.74 24.05
C ASN A 126 -7.78 12.55 24.57
N LYS A 127 -6.95 11.78 23.86
CA LYS A 127 -5.51 11.64 24.15
C LYS A 127 -4.66 12.74 23.50
N GLY A 128 -5.27 13.63 22.72
CA GLY A 128 -4.60 14.77 22.07
C GLY A 128 -4.18 14.52 20.62
N TYR A 129 -4.68 13.46 19.96
CA TYR A 129 -4.49 13.28 18.53
C TYR A 129 -5.47 14.16 17.75
N ASP A 130 -5.00 14.78 16.67
CA ASP A 130 -5.88 15.53 15.77
C ASP A 130 -6.65 14.57 14.87
N MET A 131 -7.81 15.01 14.37
CA MET A 131 -8.60 14.20 13.43
C MET A 131 -7.84 13.88 12.14
N SER A 132 -6.86 14.71 11.76
CA SER A 132 -5.96 14.44 10.63
C SER A 132 -4.98 13.30 10.89
N ASP A 133 -4.73 12.93 12.14
CA ASP A 133 -3.82 11.84 12.52
C ASP A 133 -4.54 10.48 12.53
N ILE A 134 -5.86 10.46 12.32
CA ILE A 134 -6.70 9.29 12.47
C ILE A 134 -7.33 8.92 11.13
N GLN A 135 -7.02 7.71 10.66
CA GLN A 135 -7.65 7.13 9.47
C GLN A 135 -8.47 5.90 9.86
N VAL A 136 -9.74 5.86 9.43
CA VAL A 136 -10.57 4.65 9.48
C VAL A 136 -10.55 4.01 8.10
N LEU A 137 -10.26 2.70 8.05
CA LEU A 137 -10.27 1.89 6.84
C LEU A 137 -11.36 0.84 6.95
N ALA A 138 -12.15 0.68 5.90
CA ALA A 138 -13.17 -0.37 5.79
C ALA A 138 -13.02 -1.06 4.43
N PRO A 139 -13.11 -2.41 4.37
CA PRO A 139 -12.93 -3.14 3.12
C PRO A 139 -14.10 -2.95 2.14
N MET A 140 -15.27 -2.48 2.62
CA MET A 140 -16.47 -2.31 1.81
C MET A 140 -17.16 -0.98 2.14
N TYR A 141 -17.72 -0.33 1.11
CA TYR A 141 -18.53 0.89 1.25
C TYR A 141 -19.98 0.62 1.66
N LYS A 142 -20.48 -0.60 1.44
CA LYS A 142 -21.85 -1.03 1.79
C LYS A 142 -21.77 -2.36 2.52
N GLY A 143 -22.24 -2.37 3.76
CA GLY A 143 -22.27 -3.52 4.67
C GLY A 143 -23.07 -3.17 5.92
#